data_AF-A0A7X3NQE9-F1
#
_entry.id   AF-A0A7X3NQE9-F1
#
_cell.length_a   1.000
_cell.length_b   1.000
_cell.length_c   1.000
_cell.angle_alpha   90.00
_cell.angle_beta   90.00
_cell.angle_gamma   90.00
#
_symmetry.space_group_name_H-M   'P 1'
#
loop_
_entity.id
_entity.type
_entity.pdbx_description
1 polymer ?
#
loop_
_entity_poly.entity_id
_entity_poly.type
_entity_poly.pdbx_seq_one_letter_code
_entity_poly.pdbx_strand_id
1 'polypeptide(L)'
;MQNILEDTGDAAAMPQQHPGLVSRIFRDYRNNLGLFWQVMLPLIIINFLFYLGTFPFAKLMSPEGQWTISTDSGLTAYTSSSESVQPVGVVWGTHLGVSSTHISFLWLAMCPLIFVIVQRRNGIDTTFKAVWQQTFRKTVPILGAAFFIGMLFFGVPIIFGFLTFEFFFQELVQSNAPTLVFVFSCIFAAWFVLSAYFTVKWSLYNQGIMIENLSAIAALRRSNELVRGSTWWKFLGIYLLLTLAFTALTSLLLGLTMALLSFAAPEFIPMREALLPGRFISLLFFGYAKITLENAPSFWTVGVIFGVYTLICAALAPIWASLTTQLYMERADEHAQQVSA
;
A
#
# COMPACT_ATOMS: atom_id res chain seq x y z
N MET A 1 37.98 57.80 29.86
CA MET A 1 38.66 57.43 28.59
C MET A 1 39.39 56.13 28.88
N GLN A 2 39.12 55.06 28.12
CA GLN A 2 39.51 53.64 28.33
C GLN A 2 38.76 52.94 29.48
N ASN A 3 38.12 51.77 29.37
CA ASN A 3 37.93 50.74 28.34
C ASN A 3 36.62 50.01 28.74
N ILE A 4 35.55 49.91 27.95
CA ILE A 4 35.29 48.90 26.91
C ILE A 4 35.94 47.56 27.26
N LEU A 5 35.17 46.62 27.84
CA LEU A 5 35.19 45.15 27.62
C LEU A 5 34.55 44.45 28.83
N GLU A 6 33.30 44.02 28.67
CA GLU A 6 32.78 42.66 28.99
C GLU A 6 31.25 42.70 28.97
N ASP A 7 30.74 42.98 27.78
CA ASP A 7 29.46 42.50 27.30
C ASP A 7 29.79 41.45 26.23
N THR A 8 29.40 40.20 26.46
CA THR A 8 29.12 39.11 25.52
C THR A 8 29.30 37.76 26.20
N GLY A 9 28.32 37.42 27.03
CA GLY A 9 28.06 36.06 27.48
C GLY A 9 26.67 35.64 27.03
N ASP A 10 26.29 35.96 25.79
CA ASP A 10 25.13 35.38 25.13
C ASP A 10 25.30 33.87 25.17
N ALA A 11 24.61 33.24 26.12
CA ALA A 11 24.34 31.83 26.08
C ALA A 11 23.61 31.57 24.78
N ALA A 12 24.38 31.21 23.75
CA ALA A 12 23.90 30.78 22.46
C ALA A 12 22.87 29.68 22.73
N ALA A 13 21.60 30.07 22.67
CA ALA A 13 20.49 29.14 22.70
C ALA A 13 20.76 28.18 21.55
N MET A 14 21.20 26.97 21.89
CA MET A 14 21.35 25.92 20.90
C MET A 14 20.04 25.88 20.11
N PRO A 15 20.06 26.03 18.78
CA PRO A 15 18.85 25.92 18.00
C PRO A 15 18.24 24.57 18.36
N GLN A 16 17.04 24.59 18.96
CA GLN A 16 16.30 23.38 19.24
C GLN A 16 16.22 22.63 17.91
N GLN A 17 17.04 21.60 17.75
CA GLN A 17 16.99 20.71 16.60
C GLN A 17 15.62 20.04 16.69
N HIS A 18 14.64 20.64 16.01
CA HIS A 18 13.35 20.03 15.85
C HIS A 18 13.60 18.65 15.25
N PRO A 19 13.26 17.56 15.96
CA PRO A 19 13.53 16.23 15.45
C PRO A 19 12.88 16.13 14.07
N GLY A 20 13.70 15.76 13.08
CA GLY A 20 13.26 15.60 11.70
C GLY A 20 12.02 14.73 11.65
N LEU A 21 11.14 15.00 10.68
CA LEU A 21 9.82 14.36 10.54
C LEU A 21 9.89 12.82 10.70
N VAL A 22 10.91 12.18 10.11
CA VAL A 22 11.16 10.74 10.23
C VAL A 22 11.44 10.30 11.68
N SER A 23 12.26 11.05 12.43
CA SER A 23 12.56 10.74 13.83
C SER A 23 11.33 10.84 14.72
N ARG A 24 10.44 11.80 14.45
CA ARG A 24 9.15 11.91 15.16
C ARG A 24 8.26 10.71 14.86
N ILE A 25 8.06 10.36 13.59
CA ILE A 25 7.25 9.19 13.19
C ILE A 25 7.76 7.91 13.86
N PHE A 26 9.07 7.64 13.79
CA PHE A 26 9.64 6.44 14.41
C PHE A 26 9.50 6.41 15.93
N ARG A 27 9.63 7.57 16.58
CA ARG A 27 9.46 7.70 18.03
C ARG A 27 8.01 7.48 18.43
N ASP A 28 7.07 8.08 17.72
CA ASP A 28 5.64 7.91 17.94
C ASP A 28 5.22 6.45 17.73
N TYR A 29 5.73 5.81 16.67
CA TYR A 29 5.54 4.39 16.42
C TYR A 29 6.09 3.51 17.54
N ARG A 30 7.36 3.70 17.91
CA ARG A 30 8.04 2.91 18.95
C ARG A 30 7.36 3.05 20.31
N ASN A 31 6.98 4.28 20.69
CA ASN A 31 6.38 4.54 22.00
C ASN A 31 4.95 4.00 22.12
N ASN A 32 4.24 3.83 21.00
CA ASN A 32 2.85 3.37 20.97
C ASN A 32 2.69 2.00 20.30
N LEU A 33 3.78 1.26 20.14
CA LEU A 33 3.82 -0.01 19.41
C LEU A 33 2.76 -0.99 19.93
N GLY A 34 2.62 -1.12 21.26
CA GLY A 34 1.62 -2.01 21.86
C GLY A 34 0.17 -1.67 21.46
N LEU A 35 -0.21 -0.38 21.50
CA LEU A 35 -1.57 0.04 21.15
C LEU A 35 -1.83 -0.10 19.65
N PHE A 36 -0.85 0.23 18.80
CA PHE A 36 -0.97 0.03 17.35
C PHE A 36 -1.15 -1.45 17.00
N TRP A 37 -0.36 -2.34 17.60
CA TRP A 37 -0.52 -3.78 17.39
C TRP A 37 -1.86 -4.29 17.93
N GLN A 38 -2.34 -3.81 19.08
CA GLN A 38 -3.68 -4.17 19.57
C GLN A 38 -4.79 -3.76 18.60
N VAL A 39 -4.71 -2.57 18.01
CA VAL A 39 -5.68 -2.10 17.00
C VAL A 39 -5.60 -2.92 15.71
N MET A 40 -4.39 -3.27 15.28
CA MET A 40 -4.14 -4.03 14.05
C MET A 40 -4.51 -5.51 14.17
N LEU A 41 -4.32 -6.12 15.34
CA LEU A 41 -4.41 -7.57 15.53
C LEU A 41 -5.72 -8.21 15.05
N PRO A 42 -6.92 -7.65 15.31
CA PRO A 42 -8.16 -8.17 14.75
C PRO A 42 -8.15 -8.19 13.21
N LEU A 43 -7.65 -7.13 12.59
CA LEU A 43 -7.58 -7.03 11.13
C LEU A 43 -6.51 -7.94 10.54
N ILE A 44 -5.38 -8.13 11.23
CA ILE A 44 -4.35 -9.11 10.86
C ILE A 44 -4.96 -10.52 10.84
N ILE A 45 -5.68 -10.90 11.90
CA ILE A 45 -6.32 -12.22 12.00
C ILE A 45 -7.35 -12.40 10.90
N ILE A 46 -8.25 -11.43 10.70
CA ILE A 46 -9.28 -11.49 9.66
C ILE A 46 -8.63 -11.59 8.26
N ASN A 47 -7.64 -10.74 7.98
CA ASN A 47 -6.93 -10.74 6.70
C ASN A 47 -6.24 -12.09 6.46
N PHE A 48 -5.51 -12.58 7.46
CA PHE A 48 -4.82 -13.87 7.39
C PHE A 48 -5.80 -15.03 7.16
N LEU A 49 -6.88 -15.11 7.93
CA LEU A 49 -7.90 -16.15 7.78
C LEU A 49 -8.62 -16.06 6.44
N PHE A 50 -8.87 -14.84 5.94
CA PHE A 50 -9.47 -14.64 4.62
C PHE A 50 -8.58 -15.22 3.52
N TYR A 51 -7.29 -14.86 3.48
CA TYR A 51 -6.35 -15.39 2.48
C TYR A 51 -6.09 -16.90 2.64
N LEU A 52 -6.04 -17.38 3.88
CA LEU A 52 -5.88 -18.80 4.15
C LEU A 52 -7.13 -19.59 3.73
N GLY A 53 -8.32 -19.00 3.85
CA GLY A 53 -9.61 -19.58 3.45
C GLY A 53 -9.87 -19.54 1.95
N THR A 54 -9.35 -18.55 1.22
CA THR A 54 -9.46 -18.51 -0.25
C THR A 54 -8.56 -19.54 -0.93
N PHE A 55 -7.46 -19.96 -0.29
CA PHE A 55 -6.57 -20.97 -0.84
C PHE A 55 -7.22 -22.34 -1.15
N PRO A 56 -7.91 -23.03 -0.22
CA PRO A 56 -8.57 -24.29 -0.52
C PRO A 56 -9.66 -24.13 -1.58
N PHE A 57 -10.34 -22.98 -1.61
CA PHE A 57 -11.31 -22.66 -2.66
C PHE A 57 -10.63 -22.53 -4.03
N ALA A 58 -9.52 -21.80 -4.13
CA ALA A 58 -8.75 -21.69 -5.36
C ALA A 58 -8.21 -23.05 -5.83
N LYS A 59 -7.78 -23.90 -4.88
CA LYS A 59 -7.34 -25.27 -5.17
C LYS A 59 -8.46 -26.17 -5.68
N LEU A 60 -9.67 -26.00 -5.15
CA LEU A 60 -10.85 -26.73 -5.64
C LEU A 60 -11.26 -26.28 -7.05
N MET A 61 -11.17 -24.99 -7.34
CA MET A 61 -11.53 -24.42 -8.65
C MET A 61 -10.47 -24.70 -9.73
N SER A 62 -9.21 -24.94 -9.35
CA SER A 62 -8.10 -25.20 -10.27
C SER A 62 -7.21 -26.35 -9.79
N PRO A 63 -7.71 -27.60 -9.82
CA PRO A 63 -6.98 -28.75 -9.30
C PRO A 63 -5.74 -29.11 -10.12
N GLU A 64 -5.77 -28.86 -11.43
CA GLU A 64 -4.68 -29.13 -12.39
C GLU A 64 -3.95 -27.85 -12.84
N GLY A 65 -4.26 -26.71 -12.23
CA GLY A 65 -3.65 -25.43 -12.61
C GLY A 65 -2.21 -25.30 -12.13
N GLN A 66 -1.39 -24.59 -12.93
CA GLN A 66 -0.09 -24.13 -12.46
C GLN A 66 -0.27 -23.04 -11.39
N TRP A 67 0.55 -23.11 -10.35
CA TRP A 67 0.52 -22.17 -9.25
C TRP A 67 1.67 -21.21 -9.37
N THR A 68 1.44 -19.94 -9.11
CA THR A 68 2.49 -18.96 -9.21
C THR A 68 2.55 -18.10 -7.97
N ILE A 69 3.75 -17.95 -7.45
CA ILE A 69 4.02 -17.16 -6.25
C ILE A 69 4.98 -16.06 -6.66
N SER A 70 4.56 -14.82 -6.54
CA SER A 70 5.39 -13.68 -6.86
C SER A 70 5.63 -12.81 -5.64
N THR A 71 6.82 -12.25 -5.54
CA THR A 71 7.18 -11.32 -4.46
C THR A 71 6.43 -9.98 -4.54
N ASP A 72 5.88 -9.63 -5.71
CA ASP A 72 5.16 -8.39 -5.94
C ASP A 72 3.63 -8.51 -5.78
N SER A 73 3.04 -9.64 -6.15
CA SER A 73 1.58 -9.83 -6.29
C SER A 73 1.00 -10.95 -5.42
N GLY A 74 1.86 -11.68 -4.69
CA GLY A 74 1.46 -12.77 -3.80
C GLY A 74 1.23 -14.09 -4.54
N LEU A 75 0.35 -14.94 -4.00
CA LEU A 75 -0.03 -16.23 -4.58
C LEU A 75 -1.18 -16.05 -5.59
N THR A 76 -0.97 -16.47 -6.83
CA THR A 76 -1.99 -16.54 -7.88
C THR A 76 -2.08 -17.95 -8.46
N ALA A 77 -3.30 -18.46 -8.64
CA ALA A 77 -3.55 -19.71 -9.33
C ALA A 77 -3.98 -19.39 -10.76
N TYR A 78 -3.37 -20.04 -11.76
CA TYR A 78 -3.81 -19.93 -13.15
C TYR A 78 -4.43 -21.26 -13.57
N THR A 79 -5.69 -21.21 -14.00
CA THR A 79 -6.27 -22.27 -14.81
C THR A 79 -5.64 -22.21 -16.18
N SER A 80 -5.00 -23.29 -16.61
CA SER A 80 -4.38 -23.43 -17.94
C SER A 80 -5.46 -23.46 -19.03
N SER A 81 -6.06 -22.31 -19.37
CA SER A 81 -6.83 -22.17 -20.59
C SER A 81 -5.87 -21.85 -21.74
N SER A 82 -5.64 -22.85 -22.58
CA SER A 82 -4.95 -22.90 -23.89
C SER A 82 -3.89 -21.82 -24.22
N GLU A 83 -2.66 -22.29 -24.48
CA GLU A 83 -1.55 -21.66 -25.23
C GLU A 83 -0.42 -20.92 -24.49
N SER A 84 -0.41 -20.77 -23.16
CA SER A 84 0.82 -20.30 -22.46
C SER A 84 1.11 -21.06 -21.17
N VAL A 85 1.58 -22.30 -21.30
CA VAL A 85 2.24 -23.00 -20.19
C VAL A 85 3.49 -22.20 -19.84
N GLN A 86 3.52 -21.55 -18.68
CA GLN A 86 4.74 -20.87 -18.23
C GLN A 86 5.78 -21.93 -17.86
N PRO A 87 7.06 -21.73 -18.20
CA PRO A 87 8.11 -22.66 -17.81
C PRO A 87 8.13 -22.76 -16.28
N VAL A 88 8.13 -24.00 -15.80
CA VAL A 88 8.27 -24.31 -14.37
C VAL A 88 9.65 -23.85 -13.93
N GLY A 89 9.71 -23.09 -12.84
CA GLY A 89 10.95 -22.48 -12.37
C GLY A 89 10.76 -21.05 -11.88
N VAL A 90 11.88 -20.34 -11.74
CA VAL A 90 11.90 -18.96 -11.25
C VAL A 90 12.16 -18.00 -12.40
N VAL A 91 11.24 -17.05 -12.54
CA VAL A 91 11.38 -15.91 -13.42
C VAL A 91 11.76 -14.70 -12.58
N TRP A 92 12.84 -14.05 -12.98
CA TRP A 92 13.32 -12.80 -12.40
C TRP A 92 12.94 -11.66 -13.33
N GLY A 93 12.35 -10.60 -12.78
CA GLY A 93 12.00 -9.43 -13.56
C GLY A 93 12.11 -8.16 -12.76
N THR A 94 11.91 -7.03 -13.43
CA THR A 94 11.80 -5.72 -12.81
C THR A 94 10.36 -5.25 -12.90
N HIS A 95 9.80 -4.77 -11.80
CA HIS A 95 8.46 -4.23 -11.76
C HIS A 95 8.50 -2.79 -11.24
N LEU A 96 8.16 -1.85 -12.12
CA LEU A 96 7.97 -0.43 -11.78
C LEU A 96 6.50 -0.10 -11.48
N GLY A 97 5.61 -1.10 -11.53
CA GLY A 97 4.21 -0.89 -11.23
C GLY A 97 3.94 -0.87 -9.72
N VAL A 98 2.85 -0.23 -9.35
CA VAL A 98 2.15 -0.56 -8.11
C VAL A 98 1.52 -1.90 -8.41
N SER A 99 2.04 -2.99 -7.84
CA SER A 99 1.35 -4.27 -8.00
C SER A 99 -0.06 -4.08 -7.47
N SER A 100 -1.02 -4.89 -7.94
CA SER A 100 -2.30 -5.04 -7.27
C SER A 100 -2.01 -5.66 -5.90
N THR A 101 -1.44 -4.85 -5.02
CA THR A 101 -1.32 -5.06 -3.60
C THR A 101 -2.77 -5.11 -3.20
N HIS A 102 -3.26 -6.35 -3.15
CA HIS A 102 -4.41 -6.80 -2.40
C HIS A 102 -4.83 -5.69 -1.46
N ILE A 103 -5.92 -4.98 -1.81
CA ILE A 103 -6.51 -3.93 -0.98
C ILE A 103 -6.90 -4.64 0.32
N SER A 104 -5.92 -4.76 1.20
CA SER A 104 -5.97 -5.68 2.32
C SER A 104 -6.96 -5.09 3.29
N PHE A 105 -7.65 -5.93 4.07
CA PHE A 105 -8.47 -5.45 5.18
C PHE A 105 -7.66 -4.53 6.13
N LEU A 106 -6.32 -4.64 6.09
CA LEU A 106 -5.37 -3.76 6.77
C LEU A 106 -5.46 -2.29 6.37
N TRP A 107 -5.95 -1.96 5.16
CA TRP A 107 -6.17 -0.56 4.78
C TRP A 107 -7.32 0.08 5.57
N LEU A 108 -8.29 -0.72 6.02
CA LEU A 108 -9.33 -0.27 6.96
C LEU A 108 -8.75 0.12 8.32
N ALA A 109 -7.53 -0.35 8.64
CA ALA A 109 -6.84 0.03 9.87
C ALA A 109 -6.32 1.47 9.84
N MET A 110 -6.28 2.14 8.67
CA MET A 110 -5.84 3.53 8.59
C MET A 110 -6.68 4.44 9.48
N CYS A 111 -8.01 4.32 9.45
CA CYS A 111 -8.91 5.15 10.24
C CYS A 111 -8.72 5.00 11.77
N PRO A 112 -8.72 3.79 12.36
CA PRO A 112 -8.47 3.63 13.79
C PRO A 112 -7.03 4.02 14.17
N LEU A 113 -6.04 3.80 13.30
CA LEU A 113 -4.67 4.28 13.54
C LEU A 113 -4.59 5.81 13.58
N ILE A 114 -5.22 6.50 12.61
CA ILE A 114 -5.30 7.97 12.58
C ILE A 114 -5.95 8.50 13.86
N PHE A 115 -7.04 7.87 14.33
CA PHE A 115 -7.68 8.25 15.59
C PHE A 115 -6.72 8.19 16.77
N VAL A 116 -5.99 7.08 16.91
CA VAL A 116 -4.99 6.90 17.98
C VAL A 116 -3.91 7.98 17.91
N ILE A 117 -3.37 8.23 16.71
CA ILE A 117 -2.32 9.24 16.49
C ILE A 117 -2.81 10.63 16.90
N VAL A 118 -4.02 11.02 16.51
CA VAL A 118 -4.60 12.33 16.80
C VAL A 118 -4.88 12.50 18.30
N GLN A 119 -5.50 11.50 18.93
CA GLN A 119 -5.80 11.56 20.37
C GLN A 119 -4.53 11.62 21.22
N ARG A 120 -3.50 10.86 20.84
CA ARG A 120 -2.19 10.90 21.49
C ARG A 120 -1.50 12.26 21.35
N ARG A 121 -1.58 12.87 20.15
CA ARG A 121 -1.06 14.23 19.94
C ARG A 121 -1.74 15.26 20.85
N ASN A 122 -3.01 15.05 21.16
CA ASN A 122 -3.78 15.87 22.10
C ASN A 122 -3.53 15.51 23.58
N GLY A 123 -2.61 14.57 23.88
CA GLY A 123 -2.31 14.13 25.23
C GLY A 123 -3.39 13.24 25.87
N ILE A 124 -4.32 12.71 25.08
CA ILE A 124 -5.43 11.90 25.57
C ILE A 124 -5.06 10.42 25.46
N ASP A 125 -5.05 9.74 26.60
CA ASP A 125 -4.93 8.28 26.67
C ASP A 125 -6.19 7.63 26.11
N THR A 126 -6.03 6.76 25.11
CA THR A 126 -7.14 6.05 24.48
C THR A 126 -7.05 4.56 24.73
N THR A 127 -8.21 3.93 24.88
CA THR A 127 -8.33 2.48 25.01
C THR A 127 -8.74 1.86 23.69
N PHE A 128 -8.34 0.61 23.45
CA PHE A 128 -8.71 -0.16 22.26
C PHE A 128 -10.22 -0.13 21.96
N LYS A 129 -11.06 -0.28 23.00
CA LYS A 129 -12.53 -0.25 22.86
C LYS A 129 -13.03 1.11 22.35
N ALA A 130 -12.49 2.20 22.87
CA ALA A 130 -12.87 3.54 22.45
C ALA A 130 -12.49 3.82 20.99
N VAL A 131 -11.30 3.37 20.58
CA VAL A 131 -10.82 3.50 19.19
C VAL A 131 -11.79 2.82 18.23
N TRP A 132 -12.08 1.53 18.44
CA TRP A 132 -12.96 0.78 17.55
C TRP A 132 -14.40 1.29 17.56
N GLN A 133 -14.94 1.65 18.73
CA GLN A 133 -16.30 2.20 18.81
C GLN A 133 -16.44 3.51 18.01
N GLN A 134 -15.42 4.38 18.06
CA GLN A 134 -15.43 5.62 17.29
C GLN A 134 -15.26 5.36 15.79
N THR A 135 -14.33 4.48 15.40
CA THR A 135 -14.13 4.10 14.00
C THR A 135 -15.38 3.47 13.40
N PHE A 136 -16.06 2.57 14.13
CA PHE A 136 -17.30 1.94 13.65
C PHE A 136 -18.45 2.94 13.46
N ARG A 137 -18.53 3.99 14.29
CA ARG A 137 -19.48 5.09 14.08
C ARG A 137 -19.21 5.87 12.79
N LYS A 138 -18.02 5.76 12.22
CA LYS A 138 -17.60 6.39 10.96
C LYS A 138 -17.54 5.40 9.79
N THR A 139 -18.04 4.17 9.94
CA THR A 139 -18.00 3.19 8.85
C THR A 139 -18.71 3.67 7.59
N VAL A 140 -19.85 4.35 7.70
CA VAL A 140 -20.61 4.84 6.53
C VAL A 140 -19.79 5.83 5.68
N PRO A 141 -19.23 6.94 6.22
CA PRO A 141 -18.41 7.83 5.40
C PRO A 141 -17.12 7.18 4.91
N ILE A 142 -16.49 6.29 5.70
CA ILE A 142 -15.29 5.56 5.27
C ILE A 142 -15.59 4.67 4.06
N LEU A 143 -16.66 3.87 4.16
CA LEU A 143 -17.06 2.95 3.10
C LEU A 143 -17.58 3.69 1.87
N GLY A 144 -18.28 4.81 2.07
CA GLY A 144 -18.71 5.68 0.96
C GLY A 144 -17.51 6.26 0.19
N ALA A 145 -16.50 6.76 0.88
CA ALA A 145 -15.28 7.25 0.23
C ALA A 145 -14.52 6.11 -0.48
N ALA A 146 -14.38 4.95 0.17
CA ALA A 146 -13.77 3.78 -0.43
C ALA A 146 -14.54 3.30 -1.69
N PHE A 147 -15.87 3.39 -1.68
CA PHE A 147 -16.72 3.09 -2.83
C PHE A 147 -16.47 4.03 -4.00
N PHE A 148 -16.41 5.35 -3.77
CA PHE A 148 -16.10 6.31 -4.84
C PHE A 148 -14.69 6.12 -5.42
N ILE A 149 -13.70 5.86 -4.55
CA ILE A 149 -12.34 5.54 -4.98
C ILE A 149 -12.35 4.22 -5.77
N GLY A 150 -12.99 3.17 -5.27
CA GLY A 150 -13.10 1.88 -5.94
C GLY A 150 -13.79 2.00 -7.31
N MET A 151 -14.85 2.80 -7.42
CA MET A 151 -15.50 3.08 -8.69
C MET A 151 -14.56 3.81 -9.66
N LEU A 152 -13.71 4.71 -9.17
CA LEU A 152 -12.66 5.33 -9.98
C LEU A 152 -11.56 4.34 -10.38
N PHE A 153 -11.29 3.24 -9.67
CA PHE A 153 -10.24 2.30 -10.10
C PHE A 153 -10.77 1.17 -10.97
N PHE A 154 -11.94 0.66 -10.63
CA PHE A 154 -12.52 -0.54 -11.23
C PHE A 154 -13.67 -0.23 -12.18
N GLY A 155 -14.36 0.91 -12.03
CA GLY A 155 -15.55 1.23 -12.82
C GLY A 155 -15.28 1.28 -14.31
N VAL A 156 -14.27 2.04 -14.76
CA VAL A 156 -13.95 2.10 -16.20
C VAL A 156 -13.38 0.78 -16.72
N PRO A 157 -12.44 0.07 -16.07
CA PRO A 157 -12.00 -1.23 -16.55
C PRO A 157 -13.12 -2.28 -16.63
N ILE A 158 -14.09 -2.26 -15.69
CA ILE A 158 -15.24 -3.17 -15.72
C ILE A 158 -16.18 -2.81 -16.86
N ILE A 159 -16.59 -1.55 -17.00
CA ILE A 159 -17.45 -1.10 -18.09
C ILE A 159 -16.77 -1.38 -19.43
N PHE A 160 -15.49 -1.05 -19.53
CA PHE A 160 -14.68 -1.28 -20.72
C PHE A 160 -14.53 -2.76 -21.02
N GLY A 161 -14.19 -3.59 -20.03
CA GLY A 161 -14.11 -5.04 -20.16
C GLY A 161 -15.44 -5.62 -20.63
N PHE A 162 -16.55 -5.22 -20.03
CA PHE A 162 -17.88 -5.68 -20.43
C PHE A 162 -18.26 -5.27 -21.86
N LEU A 163 -17.97 -4.03 -22.25
CA LEU A 163 -18.26 -3.52 -23.60
C LEU A 163 -17.36 -4.15 -24.68
N THR A 164 -16.16 -4.60 -24.32
CA THR A 164 -15.19 -5.15 -25.28
C THR A 164 -15.16 -6.68 -25.29
N PHE A 165 -15.55 -7.38 -24.23
CA PHE A 165 -15.33 -8.83 -24.09
C PHE A 165 -16.00 -9.68 -25.18
N GLU A 166 -17.26 -9.41 -25.54
CA GLU A 166 -17.97 -10.23 -26.54
C GLU A 166 -17.70 -9.78 -27.98
N PHE A 167 -17.64 -8.47 -28.24
CA PHE A 167 -17.50 -7.94 -29.60
C PHE A 167 -16.04 -7.96 -30.10
N PHE A 168 -15.08 -7.76 -29.19
CA PHE A 168 -13.69 -7.48 -29.54
C PHE A 168 -12.82 -8.73 -29.65
N PHE A 169 -13.09 -9.77 -28.86
CA PHE A 169 -12.28 -11.00 -28.89
C PHE A 169 -12.39 -11.71 -30.25
N GLN A 170 -13.56 -11.63 -30.90
CA GLN A 170 -13.72 -12.17 -32.27
C GLN A 170 -13.05 -11.28 -33.33
N GLU A 171 -13.13 -9.96 -33.22
CA GLU A 171 -12.61 -9.03 -34.23
C GLU A 171 -11.08 -8.82 -34.14
N LEU A 172 -10.49 -8.84 -32.94
CA LEU A 172 -9.03 -8.67 -32.75
C LEU A 172 -8.23 -9.90 -33.18
N VAL A 173 -8.82 -11.09 -33.05
CA VAL A 173 -8.21 -12.37 -33.47
C VAL A 173 -8.33 -12.56 -34.98
N GLN A 174 -9.40 -12.05 -35.61
CA GLN A 174 -9.65 -12.23 -37.04
C GLN A 174 -9.18 -11.06 -37.91
N SER A 175 -9.21 -9.83 -37.39
CA SER A 175 -8.75 -8.64 -38.11
C SER A 175 -7.46 -8.14 -37.46
N ASN A 176 -6.34 -8.23 -38.19
CA ASN A 176 -5.08 -7.56 -37.84
C ASN A 176 -5.27 -6.03 -37.90
N ALA A 177 -6.00 -5.46 -36.95
CA ALA A 177 -6.34 -4.04 -36.86
C ALA A 177 -5.48 -3.35 -35.78
N PRO A 178 -4.19 -3.06 -36.06
CA PRO A 178 -3.28 -2.46 -35.08
C PRO A 178 -3.76 -1.09 -34.57
N THR A 179 -4.59 -0.39 -35.35
CA THR A 179 -5.17 0.91 -34.97
C THR A 179 -6.09 0.79 -33.76
N LEU A 180 -6.91 -0.25 -33.67
CA LEU A 180 -7.82 -0.44 -32.52
C LEU A 180 -7.01 -0.74 -31.26
N VAL A 181 -6.06 -1.67 -31.33
CA VAL A 181 -5.14 -1.99 -30.23
C VAL A 181 -4.45 -0.73 -29.71
N PHE A 182 -3.95 0.11 -30.61
CA PHE A 182 -3.29 1.37 -30.26
C PHE A 182 -4.24 2.34 -29.53
N VAL A 183 -5.44 2.59 -30.07
CA VAL A 183 -6.44 3.48 -29.46
C VAL A 183 -6.81 3.00 -28.05
N PHE A 184 -7.01 1.70 -27.86
CA PHE A 184 -7.34 1.17 -26.54
C PHE A 184 -6.18 1.26 -25.56
N SER A 185 -4.96 0.99 -26.02
CA SER A 185 -3.78 1.19 -25.20
C SER A 185 -3.63 2.66 -24.76
N CYS A 186 -3.97 3.61 -25.62
CA CYS A 186 -4.03 5.04 -25.27
C CYS A 186 -5.11 5.36 -24.23
N ILE A 187 -6.33 4.80 -24.36
CA ILE A 187 -7.42 5.00 -23.39
C ILE A 187 -7.02 4.45 -22.01
N PHE A 188 -6.47 3.24 -21.97
CA PHE A 188 -5.97 2.64 -20.73
C PHE A 188 -4.83 3.45 -20.11
N ALA A 189 -3.89 3.94 -20.92
CA ALA A 189 -2.82 4.80 -20.43
C ALA A 189 -3.37 6.11 -19.84
N ALA A 190 -4.31 6.76 -20.52
CA ALA A 190 -4.96 7.99 -20.03
C ALA A 190 -5.73 7.73 -18.72
N TRP A 191 -6.44 6.61 -18.64
CA TRP A 191 -7.13 6.17 -17.43
C TRP A 191 -6.17 5.95 -16.25
N PHE A 192 -5.04 5.30 -16.50
CA PHE A 192 -4.02 5.05 -15.49
C PHE A 192 -3.44 6.37 -14.95
N VAL A 193 -3.13 7.32 -15.85
CA VAL A 193 -2.66 8.66 -15.47
C VAL A 193 -3.72 9.40 -14.64
N LEU A 194 -4.99 9.34 -15.04
CA LEU A 194 -6.09 9.95 -14.30
C LEU A 194 -6.26 9.34 -12.90
N SER A 195 -6.17 8.02 -12.81
CA SER A 195 -6.24 7.27 -11.55
C SER A 195 -5.11 7.67 -10.61
N ALA A 196 -3.87 7.72 -11.11
CA ALA A 196 -2.71 8.17 -10.34
C ALA A 196 -2.88 9.63 -9.85
N TYR A 197 -3.38 10.51 -10.71
CA TYR A 197 -3.65 11.90 -10.38
C TYR A 197 -4.65 12.05 -9.21
N PHE A 198 -5.77 11.35 -9.27
CA PHE A 198 -6.78 11.37 -8.21
C PHE A 198 -6.36 10.63 -6.95
N THR A 199 -5.53 9.59 -7.07
CA THR A 199 -4.95 8.90 -5.91
C THR A 199 -4.20 9.87 -5.02
N VAL A 200 -3.34 10.70 -5.61
CA VAL A 200 -2.58 11.71 -4.87
C VAL A 200 -3.53 12.76 -4.27
N LYS A 201 -4.51 13.24 -5.05
CA LYS A 201 -5.46 14.26 -4.59
C LYS A 201 -6.38 13.81 -3.47
N TRP A 202 -6.79 12.56 -3.47
CA TRP A 202 -7.68 11.99 -2.48
C TRP A 202 -6.95 11.28 -1.35
N SER A 203 -5.62 11.27 -1.38
CA SER A 203 -4.81 10.51 -0.42
C SER A 203 -5.04 10.86 1.06
N LEU A 204 -5.56 12.04 1.37
CA LEU A 204 -5.79 12.54 2.73
C LEU A 204 -7.26 12.44 3.19
N TYR A 205 -8.12 11.73 2.45
CA TYR A 205 -9.55 11.68 2.77
C TYR A 205 -9.83 11.02 4.14
N ASN A 206 -9.05 10.01 4.54
CA ASN A 206 -9.20 9.33 5.83
C ASN A 206 -9.04 10.30 7.01
N GLN A 207 -8.10 11.25 6.88
CA GLN A 207 -7.86 12.29 7.87
C GLN A 207 -9.02 13.29 7.94
N GLY A 208 -9.57 13.71 6.80
CA GLY A 208 -10.76 14.58 6.78
C GLY A 208 -11.98 13.95 7.47
N ILE A 209 -12.18 12.64 7.30
CA ILE A 209 -13.27 11.92 7.99
C ILE A 209 -13.01 11.81 9.49
N MET A 210 -11.77 11.51 9.89
CA MET A 210 -11.45 11.20 11.29
C MET A 210 -11.17 12.43 12.16
N ILE A 211 -10.56 13.48 11.59
CA ILE A 211 -10.12 14.69 12.29
C ILE A 211 -11.21 15.76 12.23
N GLU A 212 -11.71 16.04 11.02
CA GLU A 212 -12.70 17.10 10.78
C GLU A 212 -14.15 16.57 10.80
N ASN A 213 -14.35 15.27 11.03
CA ASN A 213 -15.67 14.63 11.10
C ASN A 213 -16.53 14.86 9.82
N LEU A 214 -15.88 14.88 8.67
CA LEU A 214 -16.53 15.15 7.38
C LEU A 214 -17.25 13.91 6.82
N SER A 215 -18.24 14.16 5.96
CA SER A 215 -18.85 13.11 5.12
C SER A 215 -17.89 12.65 4.02
N ALA A 216 -18.17 11.51 3.37
CA ALA A 216 -17.31 10.95 2.32
C ALA A 216 -16.93 11.97 1.22
N ILE A 217 -17.94 12.63 0.65
CA ILE A 217 -17.74 13.61 -0.44
C ILE A 217 -17.04 14.87 0.09
N ALA A 218 -17.41 15.35 1.28
CA ALA A 218 -16.77 16.50 1.88
C ALA A 218 -15.29 16.25 2.19
N ALA A 219 -14.94 15.05 2.65
CA ALA A 219 -13.56 14.65 2.90
C ALA A 219 -12.73 14.56 1.60
N LEU A 220 -13.29 14.01 0.51
CA LEU A 220 -12.62 13.98 -0.80
C LEU A 220 -12.40 15.40 -1.36
N ARG A 221 -13.40 16.27 -1.21
CA ARG A 221 -13.29 17.68 -1.61
C ARG A 221 -12.23 18.40 -0.78
N ARG A 222 -12.23 18.24 0.54
CA ARG A 222 -11.24 18.81 1.46
C ARG A 222 -9.83 18.33 1.12
N SER A 223 -9.64 17.04 0.88
CA SER A 223 -8.36 16.48 0.42
C SER A 223 -7.89 17.14 -0.89
N ASN A 224 -8.81 17.31 -1.85
CA ASN A 224 -8.52 18.00 -3.12
C ASN A 224 -8.30 19.51 -2.96
N GLU A 225 -8.68 20.14 -1.84
CA GLU A 225 -8.35 21.53 -1.54
C GLU A 225 -6.93 21.63 -0.95
N LEU A 226 -6.57 20.70 -0.06
CA LEU A 226 -5.25 20.65 0.59
C LEU A 226 -4.13 20.22 -0.38
N VAL A 227 -4.43 19.37 -1.36
CA VAL A 227 -3.46 18.86 -2.34
C VAL A 227 -3.63 19.59 -3.69
N ARG A 228 -3.47 20.93 -3.70
CA ARG A 228 -3.56 21.78 -4.91
C ARG A 228 -2.22 22.36 -5.36
N GLY A 229 -2.12 22.61 -6.67
CA GLY A 229 -1.03 23.36 -7.28
C GLY A 229 0.36 22.76 -7.03
N SER A 230 1.30 23.60 -6.59
CA SER A 230 2.71 23.23 -6.32
C SER A 230 2.85 22.09 -5.29
N THR A 231 1.90 21.98 -4.37
CA THR A 231 1.89 20.96 -3.32
C THR A 231 1.64 19.55 -3.84
N TRP A 232 0.95 19.41 -4.99
CA TRP A 232 0.65 18.11 -5.56
C TRP A 232 1.92 17.31 -5.89
N TRP A 233 2.94 17.96 -6.47
CA TRP A 233 4.22 17.32 -6.77
C TRP A 233 4.97 16.85 -5.53
N LYS A 234 4.86 17.59 -4.42
CA LYS A 234 5.45 17.17 -3.14
C LYS A 234 4.80 15.90 -2.64
N PHE A 235 3.46 15.83 -2.65
CA PHE A 235 2.73 14.62 -2.26
C PHE A 235 3.03 13.46 -3.19
N LEU A 236 3.03 13.68 -4.51
CA LEU A 236 3.40 12.65 -5.48
C LEU A 236 4.79 12.08 -5.17
N GLY A 237 5.80 12.94 -4.96
CA GLY A 237 7.16 12.50 -4.63
C GLY A 237 7.23 11.70 -3.33
N ILE A 238 6.54 12.14 -2.28
CA ILE A 238 6.48 11.41 -1.00
C ILE A 238 5.79 10.05 -1.16
N TYR A 239 4.64 10.00 -1.83
CA TYR A 239 3.92 8.74 -2.07
C TYR A 239 4.71 7.79 -2.96
N LEU A 240 5.38 8.30 -3.99
CA LEU A 240 6.23 7.50 -4.87
C LEU A 240 7.41 6.91 -4.10
N LEU A 241 8.11 7.73 -3.30
CA LEU A 241 9.21 7.25 -2.45
C LEU A 241 8.74 6.21 -1.43
N LEU A 242 7.59 6.45 -0.81
CA LEU A 242 7.03 5.54 0.20
C LEU A 242 6.57 4.21 -0.40
N THR A 243 5.92 4.26 -1.56
CA THR A 243 5.50 3.07 -2.30
C THR A 243 6.72 2.28 -2.77
N LEU A 244 7.75 2.97 -3.25
CA LEU A 244 9.01 2.36 -3.67
C LEU A 244 9.73 1.68 -2.49
N ALA A 245 9.80 2.34 -1.33
CA ALA A 245 10.36 1.75 -0.12
C ALA A 245 9.54 0.55 0.36
N PHE A 246 8.21 0.64 0.29
CA PHE A 246 7.29 -0.45 0.65
C PHE A 246 7.48 -1.66 -0.28
N THR A 247 7.53 -1.45 -1.59
CA THR A 247 7.74 -2.50 -2.58
C THR A 247 9.10 -3.15 -2.41
N ALA A 248 10.17 -2.37 -2.25
CA ALA A 248 11.52 -2.90 -2.00
C ALA A 248 11.58 -3.76 -0.73
N LEU A 249 11.02 -3.27 0.38
CA LEU A 249 11.00 -4.00 1.64
C LEU A 249 10.16 -5.29 1.55
N THR A 250 9.01 -5.22 0.88
CA THR A 250 8.13 -6.37 0.69
C THR A 250 8.78 -7.43 -0.20
N SER A 251 9.34 -7.02 -1.35
CA SER A 251 10.06 -7.91 -2.26
C SER A 251 11.24 -8.58 -1.57
N LEU A 252 12.02 -7.83 -0.79
CA LEU A 252 13.16 -8.33 -0.03
C LEU A 252 12.73 -9.37 1.02
N LEU A 253 11.77 -9.01 1.87
CA LEU A 253 11.35 -9.88 2.97
C LEU A 253 10.63 -11.13 2.47
N LEU A 254 9.80 -11.01 1.43
CA LEU A 254 9.12 -12.16 0.85
C LEU A 254 10.09 -13.03 0.05
N GLY A 255 11.03 -12.43 -0.70
CA GLY A 255 12.09 -13.15 -1.39
C GLY A 255 12.98 -13.93 -0.43
N LEU A 256 13.37 -13.33 0.70
CA LEU A 256 14.11 -14.01 1.76
C LEU A 256 13.28 -15.13 2.40
N THR A 257 11.99 -14.91 2.63
CA THR A 257 11.08 -15.95 3.16
C THR A 257 10.99 -17.15 2.23
N MET A 258 10.85 -16.92 0.92
CA MET A 258 10.86 -18.00 -0.07
C MET A 258 12.22 -18.71 -0.14
N ALA A 259 13.32 -17.96 -0.03
CA ALA A 259 14.66 -18.55 0.05
C ALA A 259 14.84 -19.40 1.32
N LEU A 260 14.28 -19.00 2.46
CA LEU A 260 14.27 -19.81 3.68
C LEU A 260 13.39 -21.05 3.53
N LEU A 261 12.23 -20.93 2.88
CA LEU A 261 11.36 -22.06 2.56
C LEU A 261 12.07 -23.09 1.67
N SER A 262 13.03 -22.68 0.82
CA SER A 262 13.83 -23.61 0.01
C SER A 262 14.64 -24.65 0.79
N PHE A 263 14.83 -24.46 2.10
CA PHE A 263 15.48 -25.45 2.97
C PHE A 263 14.50 -26.47 3.53
N ALA A 264 13.22 -26.11 3.62
CA ALA A 264 12.16 -26.97 4.17
C ALA A 264 11.31 -27.64 3.07
N ALA A 265 11.23 -27.02 1.89
CA ALA A 265 10.33 -27.37 0.81
C ALA A 265 11.10 -27.46 -0.52
N PRO A 266 11.20 -28.65 -1.14
CA PRO A 266 12.01 -28.84 -2.35
C PRO A 266 11.52 -28.01 -3.53
N GLU A 267 10.23 -27.69 -3.59
CA GLU A 267 9.66 -26.87 -4.65
C GLU A 267 10.20 -25.43 -4.68
N PHE A 268 10.83 -24.95 -3.60
CA PHE A 268 11.46 -23.62 -3.54
C PHE A 268 12.97 -23.64 -3.73
N ILE A 269 13.61 -24.80 -4.02
CA ILE A 269 15.06 -24.88 -4.26
C ILE A 269 15.58 -23.80 -5.23
N PRO A 270 14.89 -23.51 -6.36
CA PRO A 270 15.31 -22.43 -7.26
C PRO A 270 15.40 -21.04 -6.62
N MET A 271 14.64 -20.76 -5.55
CA MET A 271 14.68 -19.47 -4.85
C MET A 271 15.96 -19.25 -4.04
N ARG A 272 16.84 -20.25 -3.90
CA ARG A 272 18.18 -20.04 -3.32
C ARG A 272 19.01 -19.05 -4.11
N GLU A 273 18.73 -18.91 -5.40
CA GLU A 273 19.34 -17.86 -6.23
C GLU A 273 19.09 -16.45 -5.69
N ALA A 274 18.01 -16.23 -4.92
CA ALA A 274 17.73 -14.95 -4.26
C ALA A 274 18.84 -14.50 -3.30
N LEU A 275 19.61 -15.45 -2.76
CA LEU A 275 20.74 -15.18 -1.85
C LEU A 275 22.01 -14.77 -2.61
N LEU A 276 22.05 -14.94 -3.94
CA LEU A 276 23.17 -14.46 -4.74
C LEU A 276 23.18 -12.92 -4.75
N PRO A 277 24.34 -12.27 -4.59
CA PRO A 277 24.42 -10.81 -4.48
C PRO A 277 23.69 -10.06 -5.60
N GLY A 278 23.80 -10.51 -6.85
CA GLY A 278 23.13 -9.86 -7.99
C GLY A 278 21.60 -9.95 -7.93
N ARG A 279 21.05 -11.10 -7.54
CA ARG A 279 19.60 -11.30 -7.40
C ARG A 279 19.06 -10.60 -6.16
N PHE A 280 19.80 -10.63 -5.06
CA PHE A 280 19.48 -9.91 -3.84
C PHE A 280 19.40 -8.40 -4.08
N ILE A 281 20.40 -7.83 -4.76
CA ILE A 281 20.40 -6.41 -5.14
C ILE A 281 19.22 -6.12 -6.08
N SER A 282 18.92 -7.02 -7.03
CA SER A 282 17.75 -6.86 -7.89
C SER A 282 16.46 -6.79 -7.07
N LEU A 283 16.22 -7.70 -6.13
CA LEU A 283 15.05 -7.65 -5.24
C LEU A 283 14.95 -6.35 -4.44
N LEU A 284 16.09 -5.79 -4.03
CA LEU A 284 16.15 -4.53 -3.30
C LEU A 284 15.79 -3.32 -4.18
N PHE A 285 16.21 -3.33 -5.45
CA PHE A 285 16.00 -2.24 -6.39
C PHE A 285 15.05 -2.67 -7.52
N PHE A 286 13.74 -2.75 -7.20
CA PHE A 286 12.62 -2.96 -8.14
C PHE A 286 12.51 -4.35 -8.78
N GLY A 287 13.32 -5.30 -8.37
CA GLY A 287 13.23 -6.68 -8.80
C GLY A 287 12.07 -7.40 -8.14
N TYR A 288 11.54 -8.39 -8.84
CA TYR A 288 10.66 -9.40 -8.29
C TYR A 288 11.16 -10.79 -8.67
N ALA A 289 10.83 -11.75 -7.82
CA ALA A 289 10.97 -13.16 -8.10
C ALA A 289 9.58 -13.78 -8.22
N LYS A 290 9.35 -14.51 -9.30
CA LYS A 290 8.11 -15.22 -9.57
C LYS A 290 8.45 -16.69 -9.75
N ILE A 291 7.97 -17.54 -8.84
CA ILE A 291 8.14 -18.99 -8.95
C ILE A 291 6.85 -19.63 -9.47
N THR A 292 6.99 -20.42 -10.53
CA THR A 292 5.90 -21.22 -11.12
C THR A 292 6.06 -22.67 -10.68
N LEU A 293 5.02 -23.21 -10.08
CA LEU A 293 4.92 -24.55 -9.51
C LEU A 293 3.94 -25.39 -10.34
N GLU A 294 4.29 -26.65 -10.60
CA GLU A 294 3.40 -27.61 -11.26
C GLU A 294 2.24 -28.02 -10.37
N ASN A 295 2.49 -28.11 -9.05
CA ASN A 295 1.53 -28.58 -8.08
C ASN A 295 1.19 -27.47 -7.09
N ALA A 296 -0.02 -27.53 -6.52
CA ALA A 296 -0.43 -26.63 -5.46
C ALA A 296 0.55 -26.71 -4.28
N PRO A 297 1.07 -25.57 -3.80
CA PRO A 297 1.96 -25.56 -2.64
C PRO A 297 1.25 -26.14 -1.41
N SER A 298 2.04 -26.60 -0.44
CA SER A 298 1.47 -27.11 0.81
C SER A 298 0.67 -26.01 1.54
N PHE A 299 -0.37 -26.40 2.27
CA PHE A 299 -1.17 -25.46 3.06
C PHE A 299 -0.32 -24.65 4.04
N TRP A 300 0.69 -25.29 4.65
CA TRP A 300 1.64 -24.64 5.54
C TRP A 300 2.51 -23.61 4.84
N THR A 301 3.02 -23.92 3.64
CA THR A 301 3.79 -22.99 2.81
C THR A 301 2.99 -21.72 2.53
N VAL A 302 1.72 -21.89 2.13
CA VAL A 302 0.81 -20.77 1.86
C VAL A 302 0.56 -19.95 3.11
N GLY A 303 0.31 -20.61 4.24
CA GLY A 303 0.19 -19.97 5.54
C GLY A 303 1.41 -19.15 5.93
N VAL A 304 2.63 -19.65 5.71
CA VAL A 304 3.86 -18.90 6.00
C VAL A 304 3.98 -17.67 5.09
N ILE A 305 3.77 -17.82 3.78
CA ILE A 305 3.89 -16.72 2.81
C ILE A 305 2.87 -15.61 3.12
N PHE A 306 1.60 -15.95 3.30
CA PHE A 306 0.57 -14.97 3.62
C PHE A 306 0.73 -14.40 5.04
N GLY A 307 1.23 -15.19 5.98
CA GLY A 307 1.56 -14.73 7.34
C GLY A 307 2.62 -13.64 7.31
N VAL A 308 3.75 -13.90 6.65
CA VAL A 308 4.82 -12.91 6.48
C VAL A 308 4.31 -11.68 5.73
N TYR A 309 3.61 -11.85 4.61
CA TYR A 309 3.04 -10.72 3.86
C TYR A 309 2.11 -9.86 4.73
N THR A 310 1.20 -10.49 5.48
CA THR A 310 0.28 -9.78 6.38
C THR A 310 1.04 -9.03 7.48
N LEU A 311 2.10 -9.62 8.04
CA LEU A 311 2.93 -8.97 9.06
C LEU A 311 3.71 -7.77 8.50
N ILE A 312 4.23 -7.87 7.27
CA ILE A 312 4.89 -6.74 6.59
C ILE A 312 3.92 -5.58 6.44
N CYS A 313 2.73 -5.84 5.88
CA CYS A 313 1.69 -4.83 5.72
C CYS A 313 1.26 -4.25 7.06
N ALA A 314 1.15 -5.08 8.10
CA ALA A 314 0.77 -4.65 9.44
C ALA A 314 1.80 -3.75 10.12
N ALA A 315 3.09 -4.01 9.92
CA ALA A 315 4.17 -3.18 10.45
C ALA A 315 4.25 -1.82 9.72
N LEU A 316 3.90 -1.78 8.43
CA LEU A 316 4.01 -0.58 7.60
C LEU A 316 2.79 0.34 7.68
N ALA A 317 1.60 -0.20 7.95
CA ALA A 317 0.38 0.60 8.04
C ALA A 317 0.43 1.73 9.09
N PRO A 318 0.95 1.53 10.33
CA PRO A 318 1.11 2.62 11.30
C PRO A 318 2.06 3.72 10.85
N ILE A 319 3.15 3.38 10.16
CA ILE A 319 4.10 4.35 9.60
C ILE A 319 3.40 5.21 8.56
N TRP A 320 2.64 4.58 7.66
CA TRP A 320 1.85 5.27 6.64
C TRP A 320 0.79 6.18 7.26
N ALA A 321 0.03 5.67 8.24
CA ALA A 321 -0.98 6.45 8.95
C ALA A 321 -0.37 7.67 9.68
N SER A 322 0.78 7.50 10.32
CA SER A 322 1.50 8.57 11.01
C SER A 322 1.97 9.65 10.04
N LEU A 323 2.61 9.25 8.94
CA LEU A 323 3.10 10.19 7.92
C LEU A 323 1.96 11.00 7.32
N THR A 324 0.91 10.33 6.86
CA THR A 324 -0.23 10.98 6.21
C THR A 324 -1.01 11.88 7.18
N THR A 325 -1.09 11.52 8.46
CA THR A 325 -1.66 12.38 9.51
C THR A 325 -0.83 13.64 9.74
N GLN A 326 0.50 13.52 9.80
CA GLN A 326 1.38 14.69 9.98
C GLN A 326 1.28 15.66 8.79
N LEU A 327 1.34 15.12 7.56
CA LEU A 327 1.18 15.91 6.34
C LEU A 327 -0.18 16.60 6.27
N TYR A 328 -1.24 15.92 6.72
CA TYR A 328 -2.57 16.53 6.79
C TYR A 328 -2.60 17.73 7.72
N MET A 329 -2.07 17.58 8.94
CA MET A 329 -2.13 18.63 9.95
C MET A 329 -1.29 19.84 9.54
N GLU A 330 -0.09 19.62 9.01
CA GLU A 330 0.75 20.70 8.46
C GLU A 330 -0.01 21.52 7.40
N ARG A 331 -0.75 20.85 6.51
CA ARG A 331 -1.54 21.52 5.47
C ARG A 331 -2.81 22.18 5.97
N ALA A 332 -3.49 21.57 6.94
CA ALA A 332 -4.66 22.16 7.56
C ALA A 332 -4.28 23.46 8.29
N ASP A 333 -3.14 23.49 8.98
CA ASP A 333 -2.61 24.65 9.68
C ASP A 333 -2.21 25.77 8.70
N GLU A 334 -1.48 25.45 7.63
CA GLU A 334 -1.13 26.41 6.56
C GLU A 334 -2.39 27.04 5.92
N HIS A 335 -3.39 26.22 5.62
CA HIS A 335 -4.63 26.69 5.01
C HIS A 335 -5.46 27.55 5.98
N ALA A 336 -5.44 27.25 7.28
CA ALA A 336 -6.11 28.09 8.28
C ALA A 336 -5.46 29.47 8.38
N GLN A 337 -4.12 29.54 8.36
CA GLN A 337 -3.37 30.80 8.41
C GLN A 337 -3.61 31.67 7.17
N GLN A 338 -3.69 31.07 5.98
CA GLN A 338 -3.97 31.79 4.73
C GLN A 338 -5.39 32.38 4.66
N VAL A 339 -6.38 31.75 5.30
CA VAL A 339 -7.76 32.27 5.33
C VAL A 339 -7.93 33.39 6.36
N SER A 340 -7.08 33.44 7.38
CA SER A 340 -7.07 34.50 8.40
C SER A 340 -6.28 35.75 8.03
N ALA A 341 -5.50 35.71 6.95
CA ALA A 341 -4.66 36.82 6.47
C ALA A 341 -5.34 37.59 5.32
#